data_AF-A0A950SQY7-F1
#
_entry.id   AF-A0A950SQY7-F1
#
_cell.length_a   1.000
_cell.length_b   1.000
_cell.length_c   1.000
_cell.angle_alpha   90.00
_cell.angle_beta   90.00
_cell.angle_gamma   90.00
#
_symmetry.space_group_name_H-M   'P 1'
#
loop_
_entity.id
_entity.type
_entity.pdbx_description
1 polymer ?
#
loop_
_entity_poly.entity_id
_entity_poly.type
_entity_poly.pdbx_seq_one_letter_code
_entity_poly.pdbx_strand_id
1 'polypeptide(L)'
;MRRSTVFALIVAGAVVFLAVSTVLARVFSVDAAERSAITGLISAQAQGDAAGMARRIHDCERTASCRPRVDANAAALKHPGTVSIIQIQPSAGFSLGSTLGTARVAWQAGGSLPIVQCIRVRRAGNAVSGFNVQLLAVTPRIRSDADCPATF
;
A
#
# COMPACT_ATOMS: atom_id res chain seq x y z
N MET A 1 23.00 46.91 -8.27
CA MET A 1 23.03 45.99 -7.10
C MET A 1 21.64 45.54 -6.64
N ARG A 2 20.68 46.44 -6.31
CA ARG A 2 19.30 46.09 -5.88
C ARG A 2 18.55 45.06 -6.75
N ARG A 3 18.58 45.20 -8.09
CA ARG A 3 17.91 44.28 -9.02
C ARG A 3 18.47 42.86 -8.97
N SER A 4 19.78 42.72 -8.79
CA SER A 4 20.45 41.41 -8.71
C SER A 4 20.09 40.68 -7.42
N THR A 5 19.97 41.41 -6.31
CA THR A 5 19.54 40.84 -5.02
C THR A 5 18.08 40.38 -5.08
N VAL A 6 17.20 41.15 -5.71
CA VAL A 6 15.79 40.75 -5.91
C VAL A 6 15.69 39.50 -6.79
N PHE A 7 16.42 39.45 -7.91
CA PHE A 7 16.48 38.25 -8.74
C PHE A 7 17.02 37.03 -7.99
N ALA A 8 18.08 37.20 -7.20
CA ALA A 8 18.63 36.13 -6.38
C ALA A 8 17.61 35.60 -5.36
N LEU A 9 16.84 36.47 -4.72
CA LEU A 9 15.78 36.07 -3.79
C LEU A 9 14.63 35.34 -4.49
N ILE A 10 14.24 35.77 -5.69
CA ILE A 10 13.20 35.08 -6.49
C ILE A 10 13.67 33.68 -6.88
N VAL A 11 14.91 33.55 -7.37
CA VAL A 11 15.48 32.26 -7.74
C VAL A 11 15.61 31.35 -6.52
N ALA A 12 16.09 31.86 -5.40
CA ALA A 12 16.18 31.09 -4.16
C ALA A 12 14.80 30.61 -3.68
N GLY A 13 13.79 31.48 -3.72
CA GLY A 13 12.41 31.13 -3.38
C GLY A 13 11.84 30.05 -4.31
N ALA A 14 12.06 30.17 -5.61
CA ALA A 14 11.63 29.18 -6.60
C ALA A 14 12.31 27.81 -6.36
N VAL A 15 13.61 27.79 -6.07
CA VAL A 15 14.36 26.55 -5.79
C VAL A 15 13.83 25.86 -4.53
N VAL A 16 13.60 26.61 -3.45
CA VAL A 16 13.03 26.06 -2.21
C VAL A 16 11.63 25.49 -2.45
N PHE A 17 10.79 26.23 -3.19
CA PHE A 17 9.45 25.76 -3.53
C PHE A 17 9.49 24.44 -4.31
N LEU A 18 10.30 24.36 -5.36
CA LEU A 18 10.46 23.14 -6.16
C LEU A 18 11.00 21.96 -5.34
N ALA A 19 11.94 22.20 -4.43
CA ALA A 19 12.45 21.17 -3.53
C ALA A 19 11.35 20.61 -2.62
N VAL A 20 10.51 21.47 -2.04
CA VAL A 20 9.38 21.02 -1.21
C VAL A 20 8.33 20.28 -2.04
N SER A 21 7.96 20.81 -3.21
CA SER A 21 6.98 20.16 -4.09
C SER A 21 7.43 18.78 -4.55
N THR A 22 8.71 18.61 -4.88
CA THR A 22 9.25 17.30 -5.29
C THR A 22 9.20 16.29 -4.15
N VAL A 23 9.60 16.68 -2.94
CA VAL A 23 9.51 15.82 -1.74
C VAL A 23 8.07 15.39 -1.48
N LEU A 24 7.12 16.34 -1.49
CA LEU A 24 5.71 16.04 -1.28
C LEU A 24 5.17 15.10 -2.36
N ALA A 25 5.45 15.38 -3.64
CA ALA A 25 5.03 14.54 -4.75
C ALA A 25 5.50 13.08 -4.59
N ARG A 26 6.72 12.87 -4.07
CA ARG A 26 7.24 11.53 -3.79
C ARG A 26 6.44 10.84 -2.69
N VAL A 27 6.14 11.53 -1.59
CA VAL A 27 5.36 10.95 -0.48
C VAL A 27 3.96 10.54 -0.96
N PHE A 28 3.24 11.42 -1.66
CA PHE A 28 1.92 11.10 -2.22
C PHE A 28 1.96 9.94 -3.21
N SER A 29 3.03 9.82 -3.99
CA SER A 29 3.22 8.71 -4.92
C SER A 29 3.36 7.36 -4.19
N VAL A 30 3.90 7.32 -2.97
CA VAL A 30 4.00 6.08 -2.18
C VAL A 30 2.64 5.60 -1.72
N ASP A 31 1.82 6.50 -1.20
CA ASP A 31 0.48 6.17 -0.73
C ASP A 31 -0.40 5.69 -1.89
N ALA A 32 -0.27 6.32 -3.07
CA ALA A 32 -0.92 5.86 -4.30
C ALA A 32 -0.42 4.46 -4.72
N ALA A 33 0.89 4.22 -4.66
CA ALA A 33 1.48 2.91 -4.98
C ALA A 33 0.97 1.82 -4.02
N GLU A 34 0.94 2.08 -2.71
CA GLU A 34 0.40 1.14 -1.73
C GLU A 34 -1.06 0.81 -1.97
N ARG A 35 -1.90 1.83 -2.20
CA ARG A 35 -3.32 1.62 -2.53
C ARG A 35 -3.45 0.76 -3.77
N SER A 36 -2.69 1.04 -4.84
CA SER A 36 -2.73 0.25 -6.08
C SER A 36 -2.26 -1.20 -5.89
N ALA A 37 -1.28 -1.44 -5.03
CA ALA A 37 -0.80 -2.78 -4.72
C ALA A 37 -1.86 -3.56 -3.92
N ILE A 38 -2.48 -2.93 -2.93
CA ILE A 38 -3.56 -3.50 -2.12
C ILE A 38 -4.78 -3.79 -2.99
N THR A 39 -5.21 -2.85 -3.84
CA THR A 39 -6.37 -3.06 -4.74
C THR A 39 -6.11 -4.21 -5.70
N GLY A 40 -4.89 -4.32 -6.25
CA GLY A 40 -4.49 -5.41 -7.12
C GLY A 40 -4.45 -6.76 -6.42
N LEU A 41 -3.99 -6.82 -5.16
CA LEU A 41 -4.00 -8.04 -4.34
C LEU A 41 -5.43 -8.51 -4.06
N ILE A 42 -6.31 -7.60 -3.65
CA ILE A 42 -7.71 -7.91 -3.35
C ILE A 42 -8.46 -8.33 -4.62
N SER A 43 -8.18 -7.67 -5.75
CA SER A 43 -8.79 -8.04 -7.03
C SER A 43 -8.43 -9.48 -7.42
N ALA A 44 -7.15 -9.86 -7.30
CA ALA A 44 -6.71 -11.24 -7.53
C ALA A 44 -7.39 -12.20 -6.54
N GLN A 45 -7.51 -11.81 -5.28
CA GLN A 45 -8.15 -12.62 -4.24
C GLN A 45 -9.65 -12.86 -4.52
N ALA A 46 -10.40 -11.83 -4.89
CA ALA A 46 -11.82 -11.95 -5.21
C ALA A 46 -12.05 -12.87 -6.42
N GLN A 47 -11.12 -12.89 -7.38
CA GLN A 47 -11.14 -13.81 -8.52
C GLN A 47 -10.73 -15.25 -8.16
N GLY A 48 -10.15 -15.46 -6.97
CA GLY A 48 -9.53 -16.73 -6.58
C GLY A 48 -8.19 -16.99 -7.29
N ASP A 49 -7.52 -15.96 -7.82
CA ASP A 49 -6.22 -16.06 -8.47
C ASP A 49 -5.08 -16.09 -7.43
N ALA A 50 -4.85 -17.27 -6.86
CA ALA A 50 -3.78 -17.50 -5.90
C ALA A 50 -2.37 -17.23 -6.49
N ALA A 51 -2.17 -17.44 -7.79
CA ALA A 51 -0.90 -17.13 -8.44
C ALA A 51 -0.69 -15.61 -8.56
N GLY A 52 -1.74 -14.87 -8.92
CA GLY A 52 -1.73 -13.40 -8.97
C GLY A 52 -1.59 -12.75 -7.61
N MET A 53 -2.10 -13.37 -6.56
CA MET A 53 -1.85 -12.95 -5.18
C MET A 53 -0.37 -13.18 -4.81
N ALA A 54 0.17 -14.38 -5.04
CA ALA A 54 1.54 -14.71 -4.70
C ALA A 54 2.57 -13.82 -5.42
N ARG A 55 2.35 -13.48 -6.70
CA ARG A 55 3.21 -12.55 -7.46
C ARG A 55 3.25 -11.12 -6.89
N ARG A 56 2.22 -10.72 -6.14
CA ARG A 56 2.13 -9.38 -5.53
C ARG A 56 2.71 -9.33 -4.12
N ILE A 57 2.87 -10.50 -3.49
CA ILE A 57 3.51 -10.63 -2.18
C ILE A 57 5.00 -10.88 -2.40
N HIS A 58 5.82 -9.97 -1.87
CA HIS A 58 7.26 -10.06 -1.93
C HIS A 58 7.76 -11.35 -1.26
N ASP A 59 8.68 -12.05 -1.93
CA ASP A 59 9.29 -13.30 -1.46
C ASP A 59 8.29 -14.42 -1.08
N CYS A 60 7.07 -14.40 -1.65
CA CYS A 60 6.08 -15.44 -1.38
C CYS A 60 6.56 -16.83 -1.80
N GLU A 61 7.31 -16.93 -2.90
CA GLU A 61 7.87 -18.21 -3.38
C GLU A 61 8.96 -18.76 -2.46
N ARG A 62 9.67 -17.89 -1.74
CA ARG A 62 10.74 -18.26 -0.82
C ARG A 62 10.22 -18.57 0.58
N THR A 63 8.99 -18.16 0.90
CA THR A 63 8.38 -18.30 2.21
C THR A 63 7.39 -19.47 2.21
N ALA A 64 7.76 -20.56 2.88
CA ALA A 64 6.95 -21.79 2.91
C ALA A 64 5.51 -21.58 3.43
N SER A 65 5.30 -20.61 4.34
CA SER A 65 3.97 -20.28 4.87
C SER A 65 3.14 -19.38 3.96
N CYS A 66 3.73 -18.74 2.93
CA CYS A 66 3.01 -17.79 2.09
C CYS A 66 2.06 -18.48 1.12
N ARG A 67 2.54 -19.51 0.39
CA ARG A 67 1.73 -20.23 -0.61
C ARG A 67 0.43 -20.79 -0.02
N PRO A 68 0.46 -21.57 1.08
CA PRO A 68 -0.76 -22.14 1.65
C PRO A 68 -1.74 -21.07 2.16
N ARG A 69 -1.23 -19.96 2.71
CA ARG A 69 -2.07 -18.83 3.16
C ARG A 69 -2.76 -18.14 1.99
N VAL A 70 -2.02 -17.90 0.91
CA VAL A 70 -2.56 -17.30 -0.31
C VAL A 70 -3.60 -18.22 -0.94
N ASP A 71 -3.33 -19.52 -1.03
CA ASP A 71 -4.24 -20.51 -1.58
C ASP A 71 -5.53 -20.60 -0.75
N ALA A 72 -5.41 -20.65 0.58
CA ALA A 72 -6.54 -20.65 1.49
C ALA A 72 -7.38 -19.37 1.38
N ASN A 73 -6.73 -18.21 1.28
CA ASN A 73 -7.39 -16.92 1.14
C ASN A 73 -8.10 -16.77 -0.22
N ALA A 74 -7.47 -17.22 -1.29
CA ALA A 74 -8.04 -17.21 -2.63
C ALA A 74 -9.27 -18.14 -2.71
N ALA A 75 -9.20 -19.33 -2.10
CA ALA A 75 -10.31 -20.27 -2.07
C ALA A 75 -11.47 -19.77 -1.19
N ALA A 76 -11.18 -19.25 0.00
CA ALA A 76 -12.20 -18.87 0.98
C ALA A 76 -12.92 -17.55 0.63
N LEU A 77 -12.26 -16.63 -0.08
CA LEU A 77 -12.77 -15.28 -0.33
C LEU A 77 -13.05 -15.00 -1.80
N LYS A 78 -13.00 -16.02 -2.67
CA LYS A 78 -13.47 -15.93 -4.05
C LYS A 78 -14.95 -15.56 -4.08
N HIS A 79 -15.27 -14.47 -4.76
CA HIS A 79 -16.64 -13.99 -4.92
C HIS A 79 -16.86 -13.46 -6.34
N PRO A 80 -17.99 -13.80 -6.98
CA PRO A 80 -18.33 -13.21 -8.27
C PRO A 80 -18.72 -11.74 -8.11
N GLY A 81 -18.26 -10.90 -9.04
CA GLY A 81 -18.65 -9.49 -9.14
C GLY A 81 -17.48 -8.51 -9.04
N THR A 82 -17.81 -7.22 -9.16
CA THR A 82 -16.83 -6.15 -9.08
C THR A 82 -16.36 -5.97 -7.64
N VAL A 83 -15.04 -5.91 -7.45
CA VAL A 83 -14.45 -5.54 -6.16
C VAL A 83 -14.70 -4.07 -5.90
N SER A 84 -15.32 -3.78 -4.76
CA SER A 84 -15.48 -2.43 -4.24
C SER A 84 -14.74 -2.32 -2.91
N ILE A 85 -13.92 -1.28 -2.80
CA ILE A 85 -13.15 -1.00 -1.60
C ILE A 85 -13.94 -0.01 -0.76
N ILE A 86 -14.34 -0.45 0.42
CA ILE A 86 -15.13 0.34 1.37
C ILE A 86 -14.20 1.31 2.11
N GLN A 87 -13.06 0.80 2.58
CA GLN A 87 -12.09 1.60 3.34
C GLN A 87 -10.69 1.01 3.21
N ILE A 88 -9.69 1.88 3.05
CA ILE A 88 -8.27 1.54 3.23
C ILE A 88 -7.71 2.44 4.31
N GLN A 89 -7.25 1.82 5.39
CA GLN A 89 -6.35 2.45 6.35
C GLN A 89 -4.92 2.08 5.94
N PRO A 90 -4.10 3.03 5.46
CA PRO A 90 -2.73 2.75 5.04
C PRO A 90 -1.86 2.29 6.21
N SER A 91 -0.81 1.53 5.89
CA SER A 91 0.14 0.95 6.84
C SER A 91 0.94 1.98 7.64
N ALA A 92 1.13 3.16 7.08
CA ALA A 92 1.78 4.29 7.71
C ALA A 92 1.14 5.59 7.23
N GLY A 93 1.21 6.63 8.08
CA GLY A 93 0.91 8.00 7.68
C GLY A 93 2.05 8.63 6.88
N PHE A 94 2.14 9.97 6.93
CA PHE A 94 3.26 10.70 6.34
C PHE A 94 4.59 10.23 6.94
N SER A 95 5.41 9.56 6.13
CA SER A 95 6.76 9.11 6.49
C SER A 95 7.77 9.56 5.44
N LEU A 96 8.86 10.17 5.88
CA LEU A 96 9.96 10.65 5.03
C LEU A 96 11.00 9.57 4.73
N GLY A 97 10.89 8.40 5.36
CA GLY A 97 11.86 7.30 5.26
C GLY A 97 11.20 5.92 5.24
N SER A 98 12.02 4.88 5.36
CA SER A 98 11.53 3.51 5.31
C SER A 98 10.68 3.17 6.53
N THR A 99 9.58 2.46 6.34
CA THR A 99 8.68 2.05 7.42
C THR A 99 8.07 0.70 7.10
N LEU A 100 7.89 -0.11 8.14
CA LEU A 100 7.14 -1.35 8.07
C LEU A 100 5.89 -1.17 8.92
N GLY A 101 4.73 -1.48 8.36
CA GLY A 101 3.46 -1.30 9.03
C GLY A 101 2.39 -2.27 8.52
N THR A 102 1.19 -2.15 9.08
CA THR A 102 0.05 -2.99 8.70
C THR A 102 -1.09 -2.12 8.22
N ALA A 103 -1.45 -2.28 6.95
CA ALA A 103 -2.62 -1.64 6.36
C ALA A 103 -3.87 -2.46 6.68
N ARG A 104 -4.97 -1.78 7.03
CA ARG A 104 -6.29 -2.41 7.18
C ARG A 104 -7.11 -2.10 5.95
N VAL A 105 -7.74 -3.11 5.37
CA VAL A 105 -8.61 -2.93 4.22
C VAL A 105 -9.95 -3.61 4.45
N ALA A 106 -11.01 -2.86 4.19
CA ALA A 106 -12.38 -3.35 4.13
C ALA A 106 -12.83 -3.29 2.67
N TRP A 107 -13.27 -4.43 2.14
CA TRP A 107 -13.72 -4.55 0.76
C TRP A 107 -14.90 -5.51 0.66
N GLN A 108 -15.61 -5.43 -0.45
CA GLN A 108 -16.70 -6.33 -0.79
C GLN A 108 -16.63 -6.66 -2.28
N ALA A 109 -17.19 -7.78 -2.69
CA ALA A 109 -17.30 -8.14 -4.10
C ALA A 109 -18.75 -8.47 -4.43
N GLY A 110 -19.31 -7.75 -5.40
CA GLY A 110 -20.74 -7.85 -5.72
C GLY A 110 -21.62 -7.52 -4.51
N GLY A 111 -22.53 -8.43 -4.14
CA GLY A 111 -23.42 -8.31 -2.98
C GLY A 111 -22.94 -9.02 -1.71
N SER A 112 -21.65 -9.37 -1.62
CA SER A 112 -21.10 -10.08 -0.45
C SER A 112 -21.09 -9.20 0.81
N LEU A 113 -21.04 -9.84 1.98
CA LEU A 113 -20.74 -9.12 3.22
C LEU A 113 -19.34 -8.48 3.15
N PRO A 114 -19.11 -7.35 3.84
CA PRO A 114 -17.79 -6.76 3.98
C PRO A 114 -16.76 -7.75 4.54
N ILE A 115 -15.62 -7.82 3.85
CA ILE A 115 -14.45 -8.58 4.21
C ILE A 115 -13.40 -7.58 4.70
N VAL A 116 -12.97 -7.77 5.95
CA VAL A 116 -11.89 -6.96 6.54
C VAL A 116 -10.65 -7.82 6.65
N GLN A 117 -9.52 -7.29 6.19
CA GLN A 117 -8.22 -7.96 6.23
C GLN A 117 -7.11 -6.97 6.58
N CYS A 118 -6.00 -7.53 7.07
CA CYS A 118 -4.80 -6.80 7.37
C CYS A 118 -3.68 -7.24 6.41
N ILE A 119 -2.95 -6.26 5.89
CA ILE A 119 -1.89 -6.46 4.92
C ILE A 119 -0.62 -5.85 5.49
N ARG A 120 0.42 -6.65 5.62
CA ARG A 120 1.71 -6.18 6.08
C ARG A 120 2.45 -5.56 4.92
N VAL A 121 2.88 -4.32 5.07
CA VAL A 121 3.49 -3.52 4.00
C VAL A 121 4.84 -3.02 4.47
N ARG A 122 5.83 -3.10 3.58
CA ARG A 122 7.13 -2.47 3.74
C ARG A 122 7.28 -1.36 2.72
N ARG A 123 7.44 -0.14 3.21
CA ARG A 123 7.88 1.03 2.45
C ARG A 123 9.39 1.13 2.60
N ALA A 124 10.14 0.90 1.54
CA ALA A 124 11.59 1.06 1.51
C ALA A 124 11.96 2.35 0.76
N GLY A 125 13.09 2.96 1.11
CA GLY A 125 13.58 4.18 0.47
C GLY A 125 13.30 5.47 1.25
N ASN A 126 13.48 6.61 0.60
CA ASN A 126 13.31 7.94 1.19
C ASN A 126 12.90 8.97 0.13
N ALA A 127 12.51 10.17 0.57
CA ALA A 127 12.00 11.22 -0.33
C ALA A 127 13.02 11.72 -1.37
N VAL A 128 14.32 11.46 -1.17
CA VAL A 128 15.40 11.89 -2.06
C VAL A 128 15.73 10.82 -3.12
N SER A 129 15.90 9.56 -2.70
CA SER A 129 16.23 8.43 -3.58
C SER A 129 15.02 7.76 -4.22
N GLY A 130 13.81 8.10 -3.78
CA GLY A 130 12.56 7.44 -4.16
C GLY A 130 12.17 6.32 -3.19
N PHE A 131 10.90 5.93 -3.27
CA PHE A 131 10.28 4.93 -2.42
C PHE A 131 9.85 3.69 -3.23
N ASN A 132 9.84 2.54 -2.57
CA ASN A 132 9.35 1.27 -3.09
C ASN A 132 8.37 0.65 -2.08
N VAL A 133 7.25 0.12 -2.56
CA VAL A 133 6.22 -0.51 -1.72
C VAL A 133 6.18 -2.00 -1.99
N GLN A 134 6.30 -2.79 -0.92
CA GLN A 134 6.28 -4.25 -0.96
C GLN A 134 5.19 -4.77 -0.03
N LEU A 135 4.31 -5.63 -0.53
CA LEU A 135 3.38 -6.37 0.30
C LEU A 135 4.10 -7.61 0.83
N LEU A 136 4.10 -7.82 2.15
CA LEU A 136 4.84 -8.92 2.79
C LEU A 136 3.93 -10.08 3.18
N ALA A 137 2.72 -9.79 3.65
CA ALA A 137 1.78 -10.80 4.12
C ALA A 137 0.36 -10.28 4.09
N VAL A 138 -0.60 -11.21 4.06
CA VAL A 138 -2.04 -10.92 4.16
C VAL A 138 -2.69 -11.88 5.16
N THR A 139 -3.51 -11.35 6.05
CA THR A 139 -4.28 -12.17 7.00
C THR A 139 -5.50 -12.81 6.32
N PRO A 140 -6.05 -13.88 6.92
CA PRO A 140 -7.43 -14.27 6.68
C PRO A 140 -8.40 -13.14 7.00
N ARG A 141 -9.68 -13.32 6.65
CA ARG A 141 -10.76 -12.42 7.08
C ARG A 141 -10.76 -12.30 8.60
N ILE A 142 -10.72 -11.07 9.10
CA ILE A 142 -10.88 -10.74 10.52
C ILE A 142 -12.29 -10.20 10.78
N ARG A 143 -12.66 -10.09 12.06
CA ARG A 143 -13.91 -9.42 12.46
C ARG A 143 -13.85 -7.94 12.08
N SER A 144 -15.01 -7.36 11.77
CA SER A 144 -15.08 -5.98 11.26
C SER A 144 -14.56 -4.95 12.26
N ASP A 145 -14.65 -5.22 13.56
CA ASP A 145 -14.20 -4.38 14.68
C ASP A 145 -12.79 -4.72 15.18
N ALA A 146 -12.15 -5.78 14.66
CA ALA A 146 -10.85 -6.22 15.12
C ALA A 146 -9.72 -5.30 14.62
N ASP A 147 -8.77 -5.04 15.52
CA ASP A 147 -7.53 -4.35 15.20
C ASP A 147 -6.59 -5.26 14.42
N CYS A 148 -5.75 -4.63 13.60
CA CYS A 148 -4.72 -5.36 12.89
C CYS A 148 -3.59 -5.75 13.84
N PRO A 149 -3.22 -7.05 13.88
CA PRO A 149 -2.11 -7.49 14.71
C PRO A 149 -0.80 -6.88 14.22
N ALA A 150 0.09 -6.56 15.17
CA ALA A 150 1.41 -6.00 14.86
C ALA A 150 2.32 -7.00 14.10
N THR A 151 2.05 -8.31 14.24
CA THR A 151 2.80 -9.37 13.56
C THR A 151 1.88 -10.53 13.18
N PHE A 152 2.12 -11.12 12.00
CA PHE A 152 1.46 -12.30 11.46
C PHE A 152 2.20 -12.78 10.20
#